data_AF-I0GPQ0-F1
#
_entry.id   AF-I0GPQ0-F1
#
_cell.length_a   1.000
_cell.length_b   1.000
_cell.length_c   1.000
_cell.angle_alpha   90.00
_cell.angle_beta   90.00
_cell.angle_gamma   90.00
#
_symmetry.space_group_name_H-M   'P 1'
#
loop_
_entity.id
_entity.type
_entity.pdbx_description
1 polymer ?
#
loop_
_entity_poly.entity_id
_entity_poly.type
_entity_poly.pdbx_seq_one_letter_code
_entity_poly.pdbx_strand_id
1 'polypeptide(L)'
;MLMIQCYAFFWLLSNCSSMKIIMERLGADAGDEKQQEQREEIESLGKFFSGEAITRMMLVIGALLLVFDCVGFFLTYQYVQLRPWQWGIFGLAIVTLLIDVGRNIYRYRELKAEGADVPAILMENFDDVQSVWNYITMAAVSAKLLLAVLLVLWTVFR
;
A
#
# COMPACT_ATOMS: atom_id res chain seq x y z
N MET A 1 1.52 -14.51 23.12
CA MET A 1 2.74 -14.04 22.42
C MET A 1 2.83 -14.52 20.99
N LEU A 2 2.67 -15.82 20.71
CA LEU A 2 2.79 -16.39 19.36
C LEU A 2 1.89 -15.70 18.31
N MET A 3 0.63 -15.38 18.63
CA MET A 3 -0.26 -14.64 17.72
C MET A 3 0.25 -13.23 17.36
N ILE A 4 0.86 -12.52 18.31
CA ILE A 4 1.39 -11.17 18.09
C ILE A 4 2.67 -11.22 17.26
N GLN A 5 3.51 -12.24 17.45
CA GLN A 5 4.69 -12.50 16.61
C GLN A 5 4.28 -12.80 15.18
N CYS A 6 3.35 -13.74 14.96
CA CYS A 6 2.84 -14.06 13.62
C CYS A 6 2.27 -12.81 12.92
N TYR A 7 1.52 -11.99 13.67
CA TYR A 7 1.01 -10.72 13.18
C TYR A 7 2.14 -9.75 12.79
N ALA A 8 3.13 -9.55 13.67
CA ALA A 8 4.22 -8.62 13.44
C ALA A 8 5.06 -9.02 12.21
N PHE A 9 5.33 -10.32 12.04
CA PHE A 9 5.99 -10.84 10.84
C PHE A 9 5.14 -10.65 9.58
N PHE A 10 3.85 -10.96 9.63
CA PHE A 10 2.96 -10.73 8.49
C PHE A 10 2.92 -9.25 8.11
N TRP A 11 2.77 -8.36 9.08
CA TRP A 11 2.73 -6.92 8.86
C TRP A 11 4.05 -6.39 8.30
N LEU A 12 5.19 -6.89 8.78
CA LEU A 12 6.51 -6.56 8.23
C LEU A 12 6.64 -7.00 6.77
N LEU A 13 6.29 -8.26 6.46
CA LEU A 13 6.37 -8.81 5.11
C LEU A 13 5.45 -8.07 4.13
N SER A 14 4.24 -7.73 4.57
CA SER A 14 3.29 -6.94 3.78
C SER A 14 3.87 -5.56 3.45
N ASN A 15 4.44 -4.84 4.44
CA ASN A 15 5.04 -3.53 4.21
C ASN A 15 6.31 -3.61 3.33
N CYS A 16 7.12 -4.66 3.48
CA CYS A 16 8.26 -4.94 2.58
C CYS A 16 7.81 -5.13 1.14
N SER A 17 6.74 -5.90 0.91
CA SER A 17 6.18 -6.12 -0.42
C SER A 17 5.66 -4.82 -1.03
N SER A 18 4.92 -4.01 -0.28
CA SER A 18 4.45 -2.69 -0.74
C SER A 18 5.61 -1.76 -1.09
N MET A 19 6.66 -1.72 -0.26
CA MET A 19 7.86 -0.92 -0.52
C MET A 19 8.57 -1.39 -1.79
N LYS A 20 8.72 -2.70 -1.99
CA LYS A 20 9.34 -3.27 -3.20
C LYS A 20 8.57 -2.85 -4.45
N ILE A 21 7.23 -2.95 -4.43
CA ILE A 21 6.37 -2.53 -5.55
C ILE A 21 6.55 -1.04 -5.85
N ILE A 22 6.58 -0.19 -4.82
CA ILE A 22 6.79 1.26 -4.98
C ILE A 22 8.18 1.57 -5.53
N MET A 23 9.22 0.88 -5.04
CA MET A 23 10.60 1.06 -5.51
C MET A 23 10.79 0.56 -6.95
N GLU A 24 10.17 -0.55 -7.32
CA GLU A 24 10.16 -1.05 -8.71
C GLU A 24 9.45 -0.07 -9.65
N ARG A 25 8.40 0.60 -9.18
CA ARG A 25 7.72 1.66 -9.95
C ARG A 25 8.57 2.93 -10.07
N LEU A 26 9.13 3.42 -8.97
CA LEU A 26 9.89 4.68 -8.94
C LEU A 26 11.27 4.57 -9.60
N GLY A 27 11.89 3.38 -9.56
CA GLY A 27 13.18 3.09 -10.17
C GLY A 27 13.05 2.74 -11.65
N ALA A 28 12.29 3.52 -12.42
CA ALA A 28 11.99 3.35 -13.85
C ALA A 28 13.25 3.45 -14.75
N ASP A 29 14.17 2.53 -14.53
CA ASP A 29 15.22 1.99 -15.41
C ASP A 29 15.05 0.45 -15.52
N ALA A 30 13.96 -0.08 -14.95
CA ALA A 30 13.54 -1.47 -15.12
C ALA A 30 13.04 -1.63 -16.56
N GLY A 31 13.90 -2.18 -17.41
CA GLY A 31 13.71 -2.27 -18.87
C GLY A 31 12.29 -2.62 -19.32
N ASP A 32 11.90 -2.01 -20.46
CA ASP A 32 10.60 -2.07 -21.13
C ASP A 32 9.89 -3.42 -20.99
N GLU A 33 10.61 -4.54 -21.07
CA GLU A 33 10.07 -5.91 -20.99
C GLU A 33 9.24 -6.17 -19.71
N LYS A 34 9.67 -5.71 -18.52
CA LYS A 34 8.93 -6.00 -17.28
C LYS A 34 7.69 -5.15 -17.09
N GLN A 35 7.74 -3.89 -17.54
CA GLN A 35 6.55 -3.04 -17.55
C GLN A 35 5.53 -3.53 -18.58
N GLN A 36 6.02 -4.05 -19.71
CA GLN A 36 5.18 -4.64 -20.74
C GLN A 36 4.52 -5.94 -20.26
N GLU A 37 5.26 -6.80 -19.56
CA GLU A 37 4.72 -8.03 -18.94
C GLU A 37 3.64 -7.72 -17.88
N GLN A 38 3.86 -6.70 -17.02
CA GLN A 38 2.82 -6.25 -16.07
C GLN A 38 1.61 -5.63 -16.77
N ARG A 39 1.81 -4.89 -17.86
CA ARG A 39 0.70 -4.36 -18.70
C ARG A 39 -0.09 -5.50 -19.34
N GLU A 40 0.58 -6.53 -19.84
CA GLU A 40 -0.05 -7.72 -20.41
C GLU A 40 -0.81 -8.53 -19.35
N GLU A 41 -0.28 -8.66 -18.13
CA GLU A 41 -1.00 -9.30 -17.01
C GLU A 41 -2.28 -8.53 -16.68
N ILE A 42 -2.22 -7.20 -16.59
CA ILE A 42 -3.38 -6.34 -16.32
C ILE A 42 -4.41 -6.44 -17.45
N GLU A 43 -3.95 -6.45 -18.70
CA GLU A 43 -4.81 -6.61 -19.88
C GLU A 43 -5.46 -8.00 -19.91
N SER A 44 -4.72 -9.05 -19.53
CA SER A 44 -5.24 -10.41 -19.41
C SER A 44 -6.29 -10.52 -18.30
N LEU A 45 -6.04 -9.90 -17.14
CA LEU A 45 -7.00 -9.82 -16.05
C LEU A 45 -8.28 -9.09 -16.49
N GLY A 46 -8.15 -8.01 -17.27
CA GLY A 46 -9.27 -7.29 -17.88
C GLY A 46 -10.08 -8.10 -18.90
N LYS A 47 -9.46 -9.11 -19.54
CA LYS A 47 -10.16 -10.06 -20.43
C LYS A 47 -10.95 -11.13 -19.66
N PHE A 48 -10.55 -11.47 -18.43
CA PHE A 48 -11.20 -12.51 -17.61
C PHE A 48 -12.18 -11.97 -16.57
N PHE A 49 -11.96 -10.75 -16.07
CA PHE A 49 -12.78 -10.11 -15.04
C PHE A 49 -13.27 -8.76 -15.54
N SER A 50 -14.53 -8.41 -15.24
CA SER A 50 -15.00 -7.05 -15.51
C SER A 50 -14.13 -6.06 -14.75
N GLY A 51 -13.82 -4.92 -15.36
CA GLY A 51 -13.07 -3.85 -14.71
C GLY A 51 -13.66 -3.47 -13.35
N GLU A 52 -15.00 -3.50 -13.23
CA GLU A 52 -15.70 -3.29 -11.96
C GLU A 52 -15.31 -4.31 -10.87
N ALA A 53 -15.13 -5.59 -11.23
CA ALA A 53 -14.72 -6.64 -10.30
C ALA A 53 -13.25 -6.46 -9.86
N ILE A 54 -12.36 -6.12 -10.79
CA ILE A 54 -10.93 -5.88 -10.51
C ILE A 54 -10.78 -4.69 -9.55
N THR A 55 -11.46 -3.58 -9.83
CA THR A 55 -11.38 -2.40 -8.96
C THR A 55 -12.00 -2.65 -7.60
N ARG A 56 -13.11 -3.40 -7.54
CA ARG A 56 -13.72 -3.77 -6.25
C ARG A 56 -12.77 -4.63 -5.41
N MET A 57 -12.06 -5.59 -6.01
CA MET A 57 -11.04 -6.38 -5.30
C MET A 57 -9.89 -5.49 -4.80
N MET A 58 -9.36 -4.60 -5.64
CA MET A 58 -8.32 -3.64 -5.25
C MET A 58 -8.75 -2.78 -4.06
N LEU A 59 -9.98 -2.27 -4.06
CA LEU A 59 -10.52 -1.47 -2.95
C LEU A 59 -10.67 -2.30 -1.66
N VAL A 60 -11.16 -3.54 -1.76
CA VAL A 60 -11.30 -4.43 -0.60
C VAL A 60 -9.93 -4.78 -0.02
N ILE A 61 -8.95 -5.10 -0.86
CA ILE A 61 -7.58 -5.40 -0.43
C ILE A 61 -6.95 -4.16 0.21
N GLY A 62 -7.09 -2.97 -0.39
CA GLY A 62 -6.61 -1.72 0.18
C GLY A 62 -7.23 -1.41 1.54
N ALA A 63 -8.53 -1.62 1.71
CA ALA A 63 -9.22 -1.45 2.99
C ALA A 63 -8.72 -2.45 4.04
N LEU A 64 -8.53 -3.72 3.67
CA LEU A 64 -7.97 -4.73 4.57
C LEU A 64 -6.55 -4.38 5.01
N LEU A 65 -5.69 -3.96 4.08
CA LEU A 65 -4.33 -3.51 4.39
C LEU A 65 -4.33 -2.33 5.36
N LEU A 66 -5.22 -1.37 5.18
CA LEU A 66 -5.37 -0.23 6.08
C LEU A 66 -5.81 -0.66 7.49
N VAL A 67 -6.70 -1.66 7.61
CA VAL A 67 -7.07 -2.25 8.90
C VAL A 67 -5.86 -2.91 9.56
N PHE A 68 -5.06 -3.66 8.81
CA PHE A 68 -3.79 -4.21 9.31
C PHE A 68 -2.83 -3.11 9.75
N ASP A 69 -2.76 -1.97 9.06
CA ASP A 69 -1.91 -0.86 9.50
C ASP A 69 -2.37 -0.26 10.84
N CYS A 70 -3.67 -0.07 11.00
CA CYS A 70 -4.26 0.43 12.25
C CYS A 70 -3.99 -0.54 13.41
N VAL A 71 -4.17 -1.85 13.19
CA VAL A 71 -3.90 -2.87 14.21
C VAL A 71 -2.40 -2.95 14.54
N GLY A 72 -1.52 -2.85 13.53
CA GLY A 72 -0.07 -2.85 13.74
C GLY A 72 0.41 -1.64 14.53
N PHE A 73 -0.14 -0.47 14.23
CA PHE A 73 0.10 0.75 14.99
C PHE A 73 -0.40 0.64 16.44
N PHE A 74 -1.61 0.11 16.65
CA PHE A 74 -2.17 -0.10 17.98
C PHE A 74 -1.30 -1.06 18.82
N LEU A 75 -0.85 -2.18 18.23
CA LEU A 75 0.04 -3.12 18.91
C LEU A 75 1.40 -2.47 19.23
N THR A 76 1.94 -1.71 18.29
CA THR A 76 3.16 -0.93 18.52
C THR A 76 2.96 0.06 19.67
N TYR A 77 1.78 0.68 19.78
CA TYR A 77 1.43 1.60 20.87
C TYR A 77 1.38 0.94 22.22
N GLN A 78 0.78 -0.24 22.26
CA GLN A 78 0.62 -0.97 23.49
C GLN A 78 1.96 -1.56 23.98
N TYR A 79 2.85 -1.94 23.07
CA TYR A 79 4.00 -2.77 23.41
C TYR A 79 5.35 -2.06 23.31
N VAL A 80 5.53 -1.15 22.35
CA VAL A 80 6.79 -0.43 22.13
C VAL A 80 6.74 0.93 22.84
N GLN A 81 7.70 1.18 23.72
CA GLN A 81 7.84 2.47 24.42
C GLN A 81 8.41 3.55 23.48
N LEU A 82 7.56 4.08 22.60
CA LEU A 82 7.94 5.14 21.66
C LEU A 82 7.82 6.54 22.29
N ARG A 83 8.69 7.46 21.87
CA ARG A 83 8.63 8.88 22.26
C ARG A 83 7.44 9.58 21.59
N PRO A 84 6.87 10.64 22.20
CA PRO A 84 5.70 11.36 21.65
C PRO A 84 5.86 11.87 20.21
N TRP A 85 7.06 12.28 19.80
CA TRP A 85 7.30 12.73 18.43
C TRP A 85 7.30 11.56 17.41
N GLN A 86 7.70 10.35 17.83
CA GLN A 86 7.65 9.15 17.00
C GLN A 86 6.19 8.78 16.72
N TRP A 87 5.33 8.87 17.75
CA TRP A 87 3.87 8.75 17.61
C TRP A 87 3.29 9.70 16.56
N GLY A 88 3.75 10.96 16.56
CA GLY A 88 3.33 11.97 15.59
C GLY A 88 3.67 11.60 14.14
N ILE A 89 4.90 11.13 13.89
CA ILE A 89 5.33 10.73 12.53
C ILE A 89 4.48 9.57 12.00
N PHE A 90 4.21 8.58 12.83
CA PHE A 90 3.45 7.41 12.43
C PHE A 90 1.95 7.67 12.29
N GLY A 91 1.38 8.53 13.14
CA GLY A 91 0.03 9.04 12.96
C GLY A 91 -0.13 9.78 11.62
N LEU A 92 0.87 10.59 11.26
CA LEU A 92 0.90 11.28 9.97
C LEU A 92 0.95 10.27 8.81
N ALA A 93 1.76 9.21 8.91
CA ALA A 93 1.82 8.16 7.87
C ALA A 93 0.47 7.46 7.65
N ILE A 94 -0.30 7.18 8.70
CA ILE A 94 -1.66 6.60 8.57
C ILE A 94 -2.63 7.58 7.92
N VAL A 95 -2.61 8.85 8.35
CA VAL A 95 -3.46 9.91 7.77
C VAL A 95 -3.18 10.08 6.29
N THR A 96 -1.91 10.11 5.89
CA THR A 96 -1.50 10.20 4.49
C THR A 96 -2.09 9.08 3.64
N LEU A 97 -2.13 7.86 4.16
CA LEU A 97 -2.69 6.71 3.43
C LEU A 97 -4.20 6.67 3.44
N LEU A 98 -4.84 7.15 4.50
CA LEU A 98 -6.29 7.39 4.48
C LEU A 98 -6.66 8.37 3.38
N ILE A 99 -5.87 9.43 3.20
CA ILE A 99 -6.05 10.40 2.10
C ILE A 99 -5.83 9.72 0.75
N ASP A 100 -4.79 8.91 0.60
CA ASP A 100 -4.49 8.20 -0.64
C ASP A 100 -5.60 7.19 -1.04
N VAL A 101 -6.05 6.37 -0.08
CA VAL A 101 -7.18 5.46 -0.27
C VAL A 101 -8.47 6.23 -0.58
N GLY A 102 -8.72 7.34 0.12
CA GLY A 102 -9.88 8.20 -0.13
C GLY A 102 -9.88 8.80 -1.54
N ARG A 103 -8.71 9.24 -2.02
CA ARG A 103 -8.53 9.73 -3.39
C ARG A 103 -8.78 8.62 -4.42
N ASN A 104 -8.28 7.42 -4.17
CA ASN A 104 -8.51 6.26 -5.04
C ASN A 104 -10.00 5.89 -5.13
N ILE A 105 -10.73 5.97 -4.01
CA ILE A 105 -12.19 5.77 -3.97
C ILE A 105 -12.93 6.88 -4.72
N TYR A 106 -12.54 8.14 -4.52
CA TYR A 106 -13.18 9.28 -5.19
C TYR A 106 -13.03 9.20 -6.70
N ARG A 107 -11.81 8.95 -7.19
CA ARG A 107 -11.54 8.69 -8.60
C ARG A 107 -12.36 7.51 -9.10
N TYR A 108 -12.40 6.39 -8.39
CA TYR A 108 -13.23 5.25 -8.78
C TYR A 108 -14.71 5.62 -8.98
N ARG A 109 -15.26 6.47 -8.10
CA ARG A 109 -16.66 6.92 -8.19
C ARG A 109 -16.92 7.81 -9.40
N GLU A 110 -15.97 8.68 -9.73
CA GLU A 110 -15.99 9.53 -10.92
C GLU A 110 -15.93 8.66 -12.20
N LEU A 111 -15.03 7.68 -12.23
CA LEU A 111 -14.83 6.77 -13.37
C LEU A 111 -16.02 5.83 -13.61
N LYS A 112 -16.69 5.40 -12.52
CA LYS A 112 -17.94 4.64 -12.62
C LYS A 112 -19.08 5.48 -13.24
N ALA A 113 -19.06 6.80 -13.04
CA ALA A 113 -20.06 7.69 -13.62
C ALA A 113 -19.82 7.94 -15.12
N GLU A 114 -18.59 7.83 -15.60
CA GLU A 114 -18.21 8.07 -17.00
C GLU A 114 -18.22 6.82 -17.88
N GLY A 115 -18.40 5.61 -17.32
CA GLY A 115 -18.39 4.36 -18.09
C GLY A 115 -17.03 4.03 -18.71
N ALA A 116 -15.95 4.59 -18.16
CA ALA A 116 -14.61 4.53 -18.72
C ALA A 116 -13.97 3.13 -18.61
N ASP A 117 -13.17 2.77 -19.63
CA ASP A 117 -12.41 1.52 -19.69
C ASP A 117 -11.37 1.47 -18.56
N VAL A 118 -11.69 0.69 -17.53
CA VAL A 118 -10.86 0.43 -16.33
C VAL A 118 -9.40 0.05 -16.64
N PRO A 119 -9.05 -0.68 -17.73
CA PRO A 119 -7.66 -0.96 -18.09
C PRO A 119 -6.86 0.29 -18.44
N ALA A 120 -7.47 1.26 -19.12
CA ALA A 120 -6.82 2.50 -19.56
C ALA A 120 -6.43 3.37 -18.37
N ILE A 121 -7.23 3.36 -17.30
CA ILE A 121 -6.96 4.12 -16.07
C ILE A 121 -5.93 3.41 -15.18
N LEU A 122 -5.90 2.06 -15.17
CA LEU A 122 -4.80 1.35 -14.54
C LEU A 122 -3.49 1.72 -15.23
N MET A 123 -3.47 1.74 -16.57
CA MET A 123 -2.32 2.19 -17.36
C MET A 123 -1.94 3.65 -17.08
N GLU A 124 -2.90 4.57 -16.93
CA GLU A 124 -2.62 5.98 -16.64
C GLU A 124 -2.02 6.18 -15.22
N ASN A 125 -2.45 5.40 -14.23
CA ASN A 125 -1.79 5.36 -12.91
C ASN A 125 -0.41 4.68 -12.96
N PHE A 126 -0.15 3.83 -13.94
CA PHE A 126 1.17 3.26 -14.21
C PHE A 126 2.09 4.29 -14.90
N ASP A 127 1.56 5.21 -15.70
CA ASP A 127 2.35 6.22 -16.42
C ASP A 127 2.67 7.48 -15.57
N ASP A 128 1.90 7.79 -14.52
CA ASP A 128 2.19 8.91 -13.59
C ASP A 128 3.24 8.52 -12.52
N VAL A 129 4.34 7.92 -12.95
CA VAL A 129 5.45 7.42 -12.11
C VAL A 129 6.10 8.53 -11.28
N GLN A 130 6.12 9.77 -11.80
CA GLN A 130 6.78 10.93 -11.18
C GLN A 130 5.87 11.79 -10.28
N SER A 131 4.65 11.34 -9.98
CA SER A 131 3.74 12.09 -9.13
C SER A 131 4.32 12.31 -7.72
N VAL A 132 4.22 13.53 -7.18
CA VAL A 132 4.60 13.88 -5.79
C VAL A 132 3.95 12.92 -4.77
N TRP A 133 2.79 12.37 -5.12
CA TRP A 133 2.06 11.36 -4.35
C TRP A 133 2.80 10.04 -4.18
N ASN A 134 3.59 9.60 -5.16
CA ASN A 134 4.38 8.37 -5.03
C ASN A 134 5.50 8.54 -3.99
N TYR A 135 6.14 9.71 -3.94
CA TYR A 135 7.13 10.04 -2.89
C TYR A 135 6.50 10.12 -1.50
N ILE A 136 5.32 10.74 -1.39
CA ILE A 136 4.55 10.82 -0.14
C ILE A 136 4.18 9.41 0.34
N THR A 137 3.72 8.55 -0.57
CA THR A 137 3.35 7.16 -0.27
C THR A 137 4.57 6.33 0.12
N MET A 138 5.70 6.49 -0.58
CA MET A 138 6.97 5.86 -0.25
C MET A 138 7.44 6.24 1.16
N ALA A 139 7.37 7.52 1.52
CA ALA A 139 7.71 8.00 2.86
C ALA A 139 6.78 7.41 3.93
N ALA A 140 5.48 7.33 3.67
CA ALA A 140 4.51 6.74 4.58
C ALA A 140 4.75 5.23 4.79
N VAL A 141 5.01 4.49 3.71
CA VAL A 141 5.33 3.05 3.77
C VAL A 141 6.66 2.81 4.50
N SER A 142 7.67 3.65 4.25
CA SER A 142 8.96 3.57 4.95
C SER A 142 8.83 3.79 6.46
N ALA A 143 8.00 4.76 6.88
CA ALA A 143 7.72 5.01 8.29
C ALA A 143 7.05 3.80 8.95
N LYS A 144 6.08 3.17 8.29
CA LYS A 144 5.44 1.95 8.80
C LYS A 144 6.40 0.77 8.88
N LEU A 145 7.28 0.62 7.90
CA LEU A 145 8.28 -0.45 7.90
C LEU A 145 9.13 -0.39 9.17
N LEU A 146 9.54 0.81 9.58
CA LEU A 146 10.25 1.02 10.84
C LEU A 146 9.43 0.57 12.04
N LEU A 147 8.12 0.84 12.07
CA LEU A 147 7.25 0.33 13.14
C LEU A 147 7.13 -1.18 13.15
N ALA A 148 6.95 -1.79 11.98
CA ALA A 148 6.85 -3.24 11.87
C ALA A 148 8.14 -3.91 12.36
N VAL A 149 9.31 -3.36 12.02
CA VAL A 149 10.61 -3.83 12.54
C VAL A 149 10.66 -3.69 14.07
N LEU A 150 10.29 -2.53 14.63
CA LEU A 150 10.31 -2.31 16.07
C LEU A 150 9.36 -3.25 16.82
N LEU A 151 8.18 -3.51 16.27
CA LEU A 151 7.22 -4.47 16.83
C LEU A 151 7.78 -5.89 16.78
N VAL A 152 8.38 -6.31 15.65
CA VAL A 152 9.03 -7.63 15.54
C VAL A 152 10.16 -7.77 16.55
N LEU A 153 11.07 -6.80 16.61
CA LEU A 153 12.19 -6.81 17.57
C LEU A 153 11.70 -6.92 19.01
N TRP A 154 10.66 -6.16 19.37
CA TRP A 154 10.06 -6.27 20.68
C TRP A 154 9.46 -7.65 20.94
N THR A 155 8.78 -8.24 19.96
CA THR A 155 8.14 -9.56 20.14
C THR A 155 9.12 -10.73 20.17
N VAL A 156 10.32 -10.59 19.60
CA VAL A 156 11.34 -11.65 19.50
C VAL A 156 12.34 -11.61 20.65
N PHE A 157 12.75 -10.42 21.08
CA PHE A 157 13.81 -10.24 22.09
C PHE A 157 13.29 -10.02 23.52
N ARG A 158 12.00 -10.26 23.76
CA ARG A 158 11.34 -10.15 25.07
C ARG A 158 10.78 -11.49 25.50
#